data_AF-A0A0C3BHL2-F1
#
_entry.id   AF-A0A0C3BHL2-F1
#
_cell.length_a   1.000
_cell.length_b   1.000
_cell.length_c   1.000
_cell.angle_alpha   90.00
_cell.angle_beta   90.00
_cell.angle_gamma   90.00
#
_symmetry.space_group_name_H-M   'P 1'
#
loop_
_entity.id
_entity.type
_entity.pdbx_description
1 polymer ?
#
loop_
_entity_poly.entity_id
_entity_poly.type
_entity_poly.pdbx_seq_one_letter_code
_entity_poly.pdbx_strand_id
1 'polypeptide(L)'
;MLLGLELPTEIVDLFIEGLSIHLDEIDSLRALLSCALVSRSFSFPARRKLFSSIHLSMNPPILSPPESKFTRSRDSLFHRIASFSTLVDAGGDLVFLIREIHINVDRGYFILEQQSSLHKVLHVVIHRSRNLETLSISGPLSRPFSWSSIPTGTMESLTKTILSPSLTHLGFTDVEGVPMSLVTNRLCPLSLSLIRSRFALHPRPSESSSLLSLNSVWVDRYMRDFVDRFCRYRRNLHVEHFKAAISDRQDAAAVWKFIQQTKECLVSLDLFLGRIPVQTWDPHSASLSTSGSFPICAVYDYNSNVHYPMLSFLAITSFGYPIQRINRRKSSSFKSPYTH
;
A
#
# COMPACT_ATOMS: atom_id res chain seq x y z
N MET A 1 7.57 -50.73 -10.78
CA MET A 1 6.56 -49.83 -10.18
C MET A 1 7.24 -49.06 -9.07
N LEU A 2 7.71 -47.83 -9.35
CA LEU A 2 8.11 -46.92 -8.28
C LEU A 2 6.80 -46.43 -7.65
N LEU A 3 6.57 -46.76 -6.38
CA LEU A 3 5.51 -46.16 -5.58
C LEU A 3 5.67 -44.63 -5.69
N GLY A 4 4.69 -43.99 -6.33
CA GLY A 4 4.68 -42.54 -6.47
C GLY A 4 4.60 -41.92 -5.09
N LEU A 5 5.74 -41.42 -4.61
CA LEU A 5 5.79 -40.59 -3.42
C LEU A 5 5.10 -39.27 -3.77
N GLU A 6 3.82 -39.16 -3.44
CA GLU A 6 3.10 -37.90 -3.48
C GLU A 6 3.46 -37.10 -2.23
N LEU A 7 4.11 -35.96 -2.43
CA LEU A 7 4.36 -35.01 -1.33
C LEU A 7 3.01 -34.43 -0.88
N PRO A 8 2.75 -34.33 0.44
CA PRO A 8 1.57 -33.63 0.93
C PRO A 8 1.53 -32.18 0.41
N THR A 9 0.33 -31.71 0.05
CA THR A 9 0.14 -30.38 -0.54
C THR A 9 0.69 -29.27 0.35
N GLU A 10 0.59 -29.42 1.66
CA GLU A 10 1.12 -28.48 2.65
C GLU A 10 2.64 -28.32 2.54
N ILE A 11 3.36 -29.42 2.26
CA ILE A 11 4.81 -29.40 2.07
C ILE A 11 5.17 -28.70 0.76
N VAL A 12 4.39 -28.95 -0.31
CA VAL A 12 4.58 -28.27 -1.60
C VAL A 12 4.32 -26.77 -1.46
N ASP A 13 3.24 -26.37 -0.76
CA ASP A 13 2.91 -24.97 -0.54
C ASP A 13 4.00 -24.24 0.28
N LEU A 14 4.50 -24.86 1.35
CA LEU A 14 5.61 -24.33 2.15
C LEU A 14 6.90 -24.20 1.34
N PHE A 15 7.21 -25.19 0.50
CA PHE A 15 8.37 -25.15 -0.38
C PHE A 15 8.28 -23.98 -1.37
N ILE A 16 7.14 -23.85 -2.06
CA ILE A 16 6.87 -22.78 -3.03
C ILE A 16 6.91 -21.40 -2.36
N GLU A 17 6.37 -21.28 -1.15
CA GLU A 17 6.43 -20.05 -0.36
C GLU A 17 7.87 -19.70 0.04
N GLY A 18 8.65 -20.70 0.45
CA GLY A 18 10.06 -20.55 0.78
C GLY A 18 10.90 -19.99 -0.37
N LEU A 19 10.57 -20.32 -1.63
CA LEU A 19 11.27 -19.79 -2.81
C LEU A 19 11.18 -18.25 -2.87
N SER A 20 10.04 -17.67 -2.51
CA SER A 20 9.85 -16.21 -2.55
C SER A 20 10.51 -15.48 -1.37
N ILE A 21 10.77 -16.19 -0.26
CA ILE A 21 11.31 -15.61 0.96
C ILE A 21 12.85 -15.70 0.98
N HIS A 22 13.40 -16.82 0.52
CA HIS A 22 14.80 -17.16 0.72
C HIS A 22 15.69 -16.94 -0.51
N LEU A 23 15.09 -16.77 -1.70
CA LEU A 23 15.82 -16.45 -2.93
C LEU A 23 15.68 -14.97 -3.26
N ASP A 24 16.61 -14.45 -4.06
CA ASP A 24 16.39 -13.16 -4.71
C ASP A 24 15.23 -13.26 -5.72
N GLU A 25 14.72 -12.10 -6.12
CA GLU A 25 13.52 -12.00 -6.95
C GLU A 25 13.68 -12.69 -8.32
N ILE A 26 14.88 -12.69 -8.91
CA ILE A 26 15.14 -13.30 -10.23
C ILE A 26 15.19 -14.82 -10.11
N ASP A 27 15.92 -15.34 -9.12
CA ASP A 27 16.05 -16.77 -8.93
C ASP A 27 14.75 -17.39 -8.41
N SER A 28 14.01 -16.67 -7.56
CA SER A 28 12.63 -17.01 -7.20
C SER A 28 11.73 -17.14 -8.44
N LEU A 29 11.76 -16.15 -9.34
CA LEU A 29 10.96 -16.18 -10.57
C LEU A 29 11.29 -17.40 -11.44
N ARG A 30 12.59 -17.68 -11.66
CA ARG A 30 13.04 -18.84 -12.45
C ARG A 30 12.65 -20.17 -11.81
N ALA A 31 12.81 -20.27 -10.50
CA ALA A 31 12.44 -21.47 -9.74
C ALA A 31 10.92 -21.70 -9.83
N LEU A 32 10.10 -20.66 -9.62
CA LEU A 32 8.65 -20.73 -9.74
C LEU A 32 8.20 -21.12 -11.15
N LEU A 33 8.81 -20.55 -12.20
CA LEU A 33 8.53 -20.94 -13.58
C LEU A 33 8.87 -22.41 -13.83
N SER A 34 10.00 -22.88 -13.31
CA SER A 34 10.39 -24.29 -13.42
C SER A 34 9.38 -25.17 -12.68
N CYS A 35 9.03 -24.85 -11.43
CA CYS A 35 8.01 -25.56 -10.65
C CYS A 35 6.65 -25.58 -11.35
N ALA A 36 6.28 -24.48 -12.03
CA ALA A 36 5.02 -24.39 -12.76
C ALA A 36 4.90 -25.43 -13.90
N LEU A 37 6.04 -25.88 -14.44
CA LEU A 37 6.16 -26.78 -15.58
C LEU A 37 6.49 -28.24 -15.19
N VAL A 38 7.03 -28.48 -13.99
CA VAL A 38 7.51 -29.81 -13.57
C VAL A 38 6.37 -30.80 -13.33
N SER A 39 5.35 -30.43 -12.57
CA SER A 39 4.22 -31.33 -12.26
C SER A 39 2.95 -30.58 -11.90
N ARG A 40 1.80 -31.29 -11.93
CA ARG A 40 0.49 -30.71 -11.57
C ARG A 40 0.45 -30.20 -10.12
N SER A 41 1.05 -30.94 -9.18
CA SER A 41 1.05 -30.58 -7.75
C SER A 41 1.82 -29.28 -7.49
N PHE A 42 2.90 -29.02 -8.24
CA PHE A 42 3.66 -27.77 -8.14
C PHE A 42 3.07 -26.66 -9.02
N SER A 43 2.36 -27.02 -10.09
CA SER A 43 1.87 -26.07 -11.08
C SER A 43 0.95 -25.01 -10.48
N PHE A 44 -0.08 -25.43 -9.75
CA PHE A 44 -1.03 -24.50 -9.16
C PHE A 44 -0.40 -23.53 -8.14
N PRO A 45 0.31 -23.98 -7.09
CA PRO A 45 0.90 -23.07 -6.11
C PRO A 45 1.98 -22.17 -6.71
N ALA A 46 2.79 -22.67 -7.65
CA ALA A 46 3.77 -21.84 -8.35
C ALA A 46 3.10 -20.76 -9.20
N ARG A 47 2.07 -21.11 -9.99
CA ARG A 47 1.29 -20.15 -10.77
C ARG A 47 0.58 -19.14 -9.89
N ARG A 48 0.03 -19.56 -8.74
CA ARG A 48 -0.59 -18.67 -7.76
C ARG A 48 0.40 -17.59 -7.29
N LYS A 49 1.66 -17.92 -7.04
CA LYS A 49 2.70 -16.94 -6.68
C LYS A 49 3.16 -16.09 -7.88
N LEU A 50 3.31 -16.69 -9.06
CA LEU A 50 3.73 -15.97 -10.28
C LEU A 50 2.72 -14.90 -10.73
N PHE A 51 1.43 -15.19 -10.58
CA PHE A 51 0.34 -14.37 -11.10
C PHE A 51 -0.48 -13.68 -10.00
N SER A 52 -0.04 -13.72 -8.74
CA SER A 52 -0.73 -13.03 -7.65
C SER A 52 -0.68 -11.52 -7.77
N SER A 53 0.38 -10.97 -8.35
CA SER A 53 0.56 -9.52 -8.53
C SER A 53 0.74 -9.15 -9.99
N ILE A 54 -0.03 -8.16 -10.45
CA ILE A 54 0.04 -7.63 -11.81
C ILE A 54 0.55 -6.19 -11.76
N HIS A 55 1.70 -5.95 -12.38
CA HIS A 55 2.29 -4.62 -12.50
C HIS A 55 2.10 -4.07 -13.91
N LEU A 56 1.28 -3.03 -14.04
CA LEU A 56 1.03 -2.32 -15.29
C LEU A 56 1.85 -1.02 -15.29
N SER A 57 2.93 -0.99 -16.08
CA SER A 57 3.84 0.15 -16.17
C SER A 57 4.49 0.28 -17.55
N MET A 58 4.74 1.52 -17.98
CA MET A 58 5.64 1.82 -19.10
C MET A 58 7.08 1.43 -18.82
N ASN A 59 7.51 1.56 -17.57
CA ASN A 59 8.88 1.26 -17.20
C ASN A 59 9.03 -0.26 -17.15
N PRO A 60 10.11 -0.80 -17.74
CA PRO A 60 10.45 -2.19 -17.50
C PRO A 60 10.63 -2.43 -16.00
N PRO A 61 10.24 -3.61 -15.47
CA PRO A 61 10.56 -3.95 -14.09
C PRO A 61 12.07 -3.84 -13.90
N ILE A 62 12.49 -3.50 -12.68
CA ILE A 62 13.90 -3.25 -12.33
C ILE A 62 14.80 -4.41 -12.74
N LEU A 63 14.24 -5.63 -12.74
CA LEU A 63 14.89 -6.89 -13.10
C LEU A 63 15.08 -7.15 -14.60
N SER A 64 14.60 -6.25 -15.45
CA SER A 64 14.76 -6.45 -16.89
C SER A 64 16.25 -6.33 -17.25
N PRO A 65 16.81 -7.22 -18.09
CA PRO A 65 18.23 -7.19 -18.44
C PRO A 65 18.66 -5.79 -18.90
N PRO A 66 19.94 -5.41 -18.73
CA PRO A 66 20.41 -4.04 -19.01
C PRO A 66 20.02 -3.52 -20.39
N GLU A 67 19.99 -4.41 -21.38
CA GLU A 67 19.61 -4.14 -22.77
C GLU A 67 18.12 -3.83 -22.96
N SER A 68 17.27 -4.21 -22.01
CA SER A 68 15.83 -3.97 -21.98
C SER A 68 15.42 -2.77 -21.11
N LYS A 69 16.39 -1.98 -20.63
CA LYS A 69 16.17 -0.75 -19.85
C LYS A 69 15.62 0.41 -20.70
N PHE A 70 15.47 0.23 -22.01
CA PHE A 70 14.80 1.21 -22.84
C PHE A 70 13.33 1.35 -22.41
N THR A 71 12.91 2.60 -22.24
CA THR A 71 11.49 2.94 -22.04
C THR A 71 10.68 2.26 -23.12
N ARG A 72 9.67 1.49 -22.72
CA ARG A 72 8.81 0.79 -23.69
C ARG A 72 8.15 1.82 -24.59
N SER A 73 8.00 1.48 -25.87
CA SER A 73 7.17 2.30 -26.75
C SER A 73 5.71 2.25 -26.28
N ARG A 74 4.98 3.33 -26.58
CA ARG A 74 3.54 3.44 -26.29
C ARG A 74 2.76 2.24 -26.85
N ASP A 75 3.04 1.88 -28.10
CA ASP A 75 2.38 0.77 -28.80
C ASP A 75 2.68 -0.58 -28.14
N SER A 76 3.91 -0.78 -27.64
CA SER A 76 4.27 -2.00 -26.92
C SER A 76 3.48 -2.14 -25.61
N LEU A 77 3.30 -1.05 -24.86
CA LEU A 77 2.44 -1.08 -23.67
C LEU A 77 1.00 -1.44 -24.04
N PHE A 78 0.44 -0.77 -25.05
CA PHE A 78 -0.96 -0.95 -25.44
C PHE A 78 -1.21 -2.36 -25.92
N HIS A 79 -0.32 -2.89 -26.76
CA HIS A 79 -0.39 -4.29 -27.19
C HIS A 79 -0.35 -5.24 -25.99
N ARG A 80 0.52 -5.01 -25.01
CA ARG A 80 0.61 -5.88 -23.83
C ARG A 80 -0.64 -5.85 -22.96
N ILE A 81 -1.19 -4.66 -22.70
CA ILE A 81 -2.43 -4.53 -21.91
C ILE A 81 -3.60 -5.17 -22.68
N ALA A 82 -3.67 -4.97 -24.00
CA ALA A 82 -4.66 -5.62 -24.85
C ALA A 82 -4.53 -7.15 -24.84
N SER A 83 -3.31 -7.70 -25.02
CA SER A 83 -3.05 -9.13 -24.93
C SER A 83 -3.43 -9.68 -23.56
N PHE A 84 -3.09 -8.96 -22.49
CA PHE A 84 -3.48 -9.35 -21.14
C PHE A 84 -5.01 -9.35 -20.98
N SER A 85 -5.71 -8.33 -21.47
CA SER A 85 -7.18 -8.31 -21.49
C SER A 85 -7.73 -9.56 -22.16
N THR A 86 -7.25 -9.89 -23.37
CA THR A 86 -7.72 -11.08 -24.11
C THR A 86 -7.46 -12.38 -23.36
N LEU A 87 -6.31 -12.47 -22.67
CA LEU A 87 -5.93 -13.64 -21.88
C LEU A 87 -6.84 -13.83 -20.66
N VAL A 88 -7.19 -12.74 -19.96
CA VAL A 88 -8.09 -12.76 -18.80
C VAL A 88 -9.55 -12.98 -19.25
N ASP A 89 -9.92 -12.45 -20.42
CA ASP A 89 -11.25 -12.61 -21.01
C ASP A 89 -11.53 -14.04 -21.47
N ALA A 90 -10.53 -14.73 -22.03
CA ALA A 90 -10.64 -16.09 -22.56
C ALA A 90 -11.11 -17.16 -21.55
N GLY A 91 -11.27 -16.81 -20.27
CA GLY A 91 -11.90 -17.67 -19.27
C GLY A 91 -10.97 -18.66 -18.60
N GLY A 92 -9.65 -18.41 -18.68
CA GLY A 92 -8.67 -19.13 -17.90
C GLY A 92 -8.80 -18.91 -16.39
N ASP A 93 -8.13 -19.76 -15.63
CA ASP A 93 -8.02 -19.69 -14.17
C ASP A 93 -7.17 -18.50 -13.67
N LEU A 94 -6.44 -17.85 -14.58
CA LEU A 94 -5.53 -16.75 -14.28
C LEU A 94 -6.18 -15.63 -13.47
N VAL A 95 -7.42 -15.24 -13.80
CA VAL A 95 -8.10 -14.14 -13.13
C VAL A 95 -8.34 -14.41 -11.64
N PHE A 96 -8.50 -15.68 -11.26
CA PHE A 96 -8.67 -16.08 -9.87
C PHE A 96 -7.35 -16.10 -9.10
N LEU A 97 -6.21 -16.11 -9.79
CA LEU A 97 -4.90 -16.04 -9.17
C LEU A 97 -4.52 -14.59 -8.79
N ILE A 98 -5.08 -13.59 -9.48
CA ILE A 98 -4.76 -12.17 -9.28
C ILE A 98 -5.31 -11.68 -7.93
N ARG A 99 -4.40 -11.27 -7.06
CA ARG A 99 -4.68 -10.67 -5.75
C ARG A 99 -4.29 -9.20 -5.66
N GLU A 100 -3.31 -8.78 -6.44
CA GLU A 100 -2.78 -7.42 -6.40
C GLU A 100 -2.69 -6.84 -7.81
N ILE A 101 -3.08 -5.58 -7.94
CA ILE A 101 -2.86 -4.78 -9.14
C ILE A 101 -2.10 -3.52 -8.77
N HIS A 102 -1.00 -3.29 -9.45
CA HIS A 102 -0.17 -2.10 -9.31
C HIS A 102 -0.15 -1.36 -10.65
N ILE A 103 -0.72 -0.16 -10.67
CA ILE A 103 -0.78 0.71 -11.84
C ILE A 103 0.25 1.82 -11.64
N ASN A 104 1.22 1.91 -12.54
CA ASN A 104 2.22 2.96 -12.56
C ASN A 104 2.00 3.85 -13.77
N VAL A 105 1.51 5.05 -13.48
CA VAL A 105 1.18 6.10 -14.41
C VAL A 105 2.46 6.80 -14.86
N ASP A 106 2.76 6.65 -16.14
CA ASP A 106 3.90 7.29 -16.77
C ASP A 106 3.70 8.81 -16.92
N ARG A 107 4.79 9.53 -17.20
CA ARG A 107 4.76 11.00 -17.38
C ARG A 107 3.85 11.47 -18.52
N GLY A 108 3.63 10.61 -19.52
CA GLY A 108 2.74 10.88 -20.66
C GLY A 108 1.29 10.48 -20.40
N TYR A 109 0.97 9.89 -19.24
CA TYR A 109 -0.34 9.35 -18.89
C TYR A 109 -0.85 8.28 -19.86
N PHE A 110 0.04 7.66 -20.65
CA PHE A 110 -0.32 6.74 -21.72
C PHE A 110 -1.13 5.54 -21.18
N ILE A 111 -0.77 5.01 -20.00
CA ILE A 111 -1.52 3.90 -19.39
C ILE A 111 -2.97 4.25 -19.02
N LEU A 112 -3.28 5.52 -18.81
CA LEU A 112 -4.64 5.97 -18.46
C LEU A 112 -5.50 6.25 -19.71
N GLU A 113 -4.87 6.42 -20.86
CA GLU A 113 -5.56 6.67 -22.13
C GLU A 113 -6.52 5.54 -22.48
N GLN A 114 -7.61 5.88 -23.16
CA GLN A 114 -8.63 4.93 -23.56
C GLN A 114 -8.05 3.80 -24.45
N GLN A 115 -7.08 4.14 -25.31
CA GLN A 115 -6.41 3.21 -26.23
C GLN A 115 -5.62 2.12 -25.50
N SER A 116 -5.16 2.38 -24.27
CA SER A 116 -4.43 1.40 -23.46
C SER A 116 -5.26 0.15 -23.15
N SER A 117 -6.59 0.22 -23.24
CA SER A 117 -7.52 -0.83 -22.81
C SER A 117 -7.44 -1.19 -21.31
N LEU A 118 -6.84 -0.33 -20.47
CA LEU A 118 -6.78 -0.53 -19.02
C LEU A 118 -8.18 -0.72 -18.41
N HIS A 119 -9.16 0.06 -18.85
CA HIS A 119 -10.55 -0.07 -18.41
C HIS A 119 -11.13 -1.47 -18.64
N LYS A 120 -10.76 -2.16 -19.73
CA LYS A 120 -11.19 -3.54 -20.01
C LYS A 120 -10.58 -4.51 -19.02
N VAL A 121 -9.27 -4.41 -18.79
CA VAL A 121 -8.57 -5.24 -17.80
C VAL A 121 -9.22 -5.09 -16.42
N LEU A 122 -9.44 -3.84 -15.98
CA LEU A 122 -10.09 -3.56 -14.70
C LEU A 122 -11.50 -4.15 -14.63
N HIS A 123 -12.31 -3.95 -15.68
CA HIS A 123 -13.67 -4.49 -15.75
C HIS A 123 -13.69 -6.02 -15.58
N VAL A 124 -12.81 -6.73 -16.28
CA VAL A 124 -12.74 -8.20 -16.23
C VAL A 124 -12.27 -8.68 -14.87
N VAL A 125 -11.23 -8.04 -14.30
CA VAL A 125 -10.73 -8.40 -12.97
C VAL A 125 -11.81 -8.18 -11.92
N ILE A 126 -12.56 -7.07 -11.93
CA ILE A 126 -13.63 -6.83 -10.95
C ILE A 126 -14.71 -7.90 -11.01
N HIS A 127 -15.12 -8.29 -12.21
CA HIS A 127 -16.25 -9.20 -12.37
C HIS A 127 -15.89 -10.66 -12.13
N ARG A 128 -14.61 -11.02 -12.29
CA ARG A 128 -14.18 -12.42 -12.21
C ARG A 128 -13.21 -12.72 -11.07
N SER A 129 -12.36 -11.77 -10.69
CA SER A 129 -11.47 -11.95 -9.53
C SER A 129 -12.24 -11.65 -8.25
N ARG A 130 -12.52 -12.72 -7.50
CA ARG A 130 -13.03 -12.63 -6.12
C ARG A 130 -11.91 -12.42 -5.10
N ASN A 131 -10.66 -12.53 -5.53
CA ASN A 131 -9.47 -12.56 -4.68
C ASN A 131 -8.65 -11.27 -4.77
N LEU A 132 -9.12 -10.25 -5.50
CA LEU A 132 -8.43 -8.97 -5.59
C LEU A 132 -8.48 -8.25 -4.24
N GLU A 133 -7.35 -8.26 -3.55
CA GLU A 133 -7.16 -7.71 -2.20
C GLU A 133 -6.48 -6.34 -2.25
N THR A 134 -5.56 -6.11 -3.20
CA THR A 134 -4.72 -4.91 -3.25
C THR A 134 -4.83 -4.19 -4.58
N LEU A 135 -5.01 -2.87 -4.52
CA LEU A 135 -4.90 -1.97 -5.66
C LEU A 135 -3.99 -0.81 -5.28
N SER A 136 -2.91 -0.62 -6.04
CA SER A 136 -1.99 0.50 -5.89
C SER A 136 -1.92 1.30 -7.17
N ILE A 137 -2.07 2.62 -7.06
CA ILE A 137 -1.95 3.56 -8.18
C ILE A 137 -0.83 4.53 -7.86
N SER A 138 0.19 4.56 -8.71
CA SER A 138 1.37 5.38 -8.55
C SER A 138 1.53 6.34 -9.73
N GLY A 139 1.85 7.59 -9.43
CA GLY A 139 2.20 8.62 -10.39
C GLY A 139 3.71 8.72 -10.63
N PRO A 140 4.12 9.61 -11.55
CA PRO A 140 5.53 9.88 -11.76
C PRO A 140 6.12 10.68 -10.59
N LEU A 141 7.22 10.20 -10.00
CA LEU A 141 7.88 10.77 -8.81
C LEU A 141 8.11 12.29 -8.86
N SER A 142 8.35 12.85 -10.04
CA SER A 142 8.67 14.27 -10.21
C SER A 142 7.45 15.19 -10.13
N ARG A 143 6.24 14.67 -10.40
CA ARG A 143 5.02 15.46 -10.44
C ARG A 143 3.82 14.56 -10.19
N PRO A 144 3.08 14.75 -9.09
CA PRO A 144 1.89 13.95 -8.86
C PRO A 144 0.84 14.25 -9.94
N PHE A 145 0.11 13.22 -10.35
CA PHE A 145 -0.92 13.37 -11.38
C PHE A 145 -2.28 13.65 -10.75
N SER A 146 -3.15 14.36 -11.48
CA SER A 146 -4.49 14.66 -10.98
C SER A 146 -5.44 13.50 -11.24
N TRP A 147 -6.20 13.08 -10.24
CA TRP A 147 -7.29 12.12 -10.43
C TRP A 147 -8.30 12.58 -11.48
N SER A 148 -8.55 13.89 -11.56
CA SER A 148 -9.49 14.48 -12.52
C SER A 148 -9.00 14.40 -13.97
N SER A 149 -7.74 14.04 -14.22
CA SER A 149 -7.22 13.84 -15.58
C SER A 149 -7.42 12.41 -16.09
N ILE A 150 -7.96 11.50 -15.27
CA ILE A 150 -8.27 10.13 -15.71
C ILE A 150 -9.48 10.18 -16.66
N PRO A 151 -9.40 9.60 -17.86
CA PRO A 151 -10.54 9.51 -18.77
C PRO A 151 -11.74 8.80 -18.14
N THR A 152 -12.95 9.26 -18.46
CA THR A 152 -14.20 8.81 -17.80
C THR A 152 -14.35 7.28 -17.77
N GLY A 153 -14.10 6.57 -18.87
CA GLY A 153 -14.22 5.11 -18.92
C GLY A 153 -13.23 4.37 -17.99
N THR A 154 -11.99 4.86 -17.92
CA THR A 154 -10.97 4.35 -16.98
C THR A 154 -11.33 4.70 -15.54
N MET A 155 -11.82 5.91 -15.29
CA MET A 155 -12.23 6.39 -13.97
C MET A 155 -13.41 5.58 -13.41
N GLU A 156 -14.43 5.29 -14.22
CA GLU A 156 -15.57 4.47 -13.83
C GLU A 156 -15.14 3.05 -13.47
N SER A 157 -14.26 2.46 -14.28
CA SER A 157 -13.72 1.12 -14.04
C SER A 157 -12.91 1.08 -12.76
N LEU A 158 -12.00 2.04 -12.55
CA LEU A 158 -11.23 2.18 -11.31
C LEU A 158 -12.12 2.37 -10.10
N THR A 159 -13.16 3.20 -10.20
CA THR A 159 -14.11 3.44 -9.10
C THR A 159 -14.82 2.14 -8.71
N LYS A 160 -15.30 1.37 -9.69
CA LYS A 160 -15.88 0.04 -9.45
C LYS A 160 -14.87 -0.93 -8.84
N THR A 161 -13.60 -0.90 -9.27
CA THR A 161 -12.54 -1.75 -8.67
C THR A 161 -12.31 -1.40 -7.23
N ILE A 162 -12.16 -0.10 -6.96
CA ILE A 162 -11.90 0.40 -5.63
C ILE A 162 -13.05 0.01 -4.72
N LEU A 163 -14.31 0.23 -5.12
CA LEU A 163 -15.47 -0.09 -4.30
C LEU A 163 -15.79 -1.60 -4.21
N SER A 164 -14.98 -2.49 -4.82
CA SER A 164 -15.16 -3.94 -4.69
C SER A 164 -15.03 -4.38 -3.22
N PRO A 165 -15.92 -5.25 -2.72
CA PRO A 165 -15.87 -5.73 -1.33
C PRO A 165 -14.64 -6.61 -1.03
N SER A 166 -14.01 -7.22 -2.05
CA SER A 166 -12.79 -8.03 -1.88
C SER A 166 -11.56 -7.19 -1.58
N LEU A 167 -11.58 -5.91 -1.97
CA LEU A 167 -10.41 -5.05 -1.88
C LEU A 167 -10.22 -4.57 -0.43
N THR A 168 -9.11 -4.97 0.16
CA THR A 168 -8.74 -4.69 1.56
C THR A 168 -7.58 -3.71 1.67
N HIS A 169 -6.82 -3.48 0.59
CA HIS A 169 -5.69 -2.57 0.54
C HIS A 169 -5.80 -1.63 -0.66
N LEU A 170 -5.68 -0.33 -0.39
CA LEU A 170 -5.70 0.72 -1.40
C LEU A 170 -4.51 1.66 -1.20
N GLY A 171 -3.67 1.77 -2.22
CA GLY A 171 -2.50 2.63 -2.23
C GLY A 171 -2.60 3.71 -3.29
N PHE A 172 -2.27 4.94 -2.92
CA PHE A 172 -2.03 6.04 -3.83
C PHE A 172 -0.64 6.61 -3.58
N THR A 173 0.17 6.70 -4.63
CA THR A 173 1.50 7.31 -4.59
C THR A 173 1.58 8.40 -5.64
N ASP A 174 1.95 9.63 -5.27
CA ASP A 174 2.03 10.76 -6.21
C ASP A 174 0.71 11.01 -6.98
N VAL A 175 -0.43 11.01 -6.26
CA VAL A 175 -1.77 11.26 -6.83
C VAL A 175 -2.46 12.41 -6.12
N GLU A 176 -2.92 13.40 -6.86
CA GLU A 176 -3.68 14.53 -6.33
C GLU A 176 -5.17 14.41 -6.63
N GLY A 177 -6.00 14.99 -5.75
CA GLY A 177 -7.42 15.10 -6.02
C GLY A 177 -8.18 13.78 -5.94
N VAL A 178 -7.69 12.80 -5.17
CA VAL A 178 -8.40 11.52 -4.99
C VAL A 178 -9.77 11.78 -4.36
N PRO A 179 -10.88 11.28 -4.92
CA PRO A 179 -12.20 11.48 -4.31
C PRO A 179 -12.29 10.75 -2.97
N MET A 180 -12.64 11.48 -1.90
CA MET A 180 -12.82 10.91 -0.56
C MET A 180 -13.90 9.81 -0.53
N SER A 181 -14.88 9.90 -1.43
CA SER A 181 -15.95 8.91 -1.60
C SER A 181 -15.44 7.50 -1.87
N LEU A 182 -14.25 7.35 -2.47
CA LEU A 182 -13.62 6.05 -2.73
C LEU A 182 -13.23 5.30 -1.45
N VAL A 183 -13.01 6.05 -0.37
CA VAL A 183 -12.68 5.49 0.95
C VAL A 183 -13.92 5.43 1.84
N THR A 184 -14.78 6.46 1.80
CA THR A 184 -15.91 6.56 2.74
C THR A 184 -17.10 5.67 2.39
N ASN A 185 -17.28 5.27 1.14
CA ASN A 185 -18.47 4.53 0.69
C ASN A 185 -18.25 3.02 0.70
N ARG A 186 -17.46 2.51 1.66
CA ARG A 186 -17.12 1.09 1.76
C ARG A 186 -17.82 0.44 2.94
N LEU A 187 -18.17 -0.82 2.78
CA LEU A 187 -18.76 -1.65 3.83
C LEU A 187 -17.71 -2.41 4.65
N CYS A 188 -16.53 -2.66 4.07
CA CYS A 188 -15.46 -3.45 4.68
C CYS A 188 -14.30 -2.55 5.14
N PRO A 189 -13.61 -2.90 6.24
CA PRO A 189 -12.40 -2.21 6.66
C PRO A 189 -11.35 -2.17 5.57
N LEU A 190 -10.71 -1.01 5.39
CA LEU A 190 -9.70 -0.78 4.36
C LEU A 190 -8.36 -0.39 4.99
N SER A 191 -7.27 -0.98 4.49
CA SER A 191 -5.92 -0.49 4.66
C SER A 191 -5.62 0.56 3.59
N LEU A 192 -5.37 1.79 4.01
CA LEU A 192 -5.18 2.94 3.11
C LEU A 192 -3.73 3.43 3.18
N SER A 193 -3.08 3.57 2.04
CA SER A 193 -1.75 4.19 1.91
C SER A 193 -1.82 5.42 1.00
N LEU A 194 -1.32 6.55 1.50
CA LEU A 194 -1.27 7.84 0.82
C LEU A 194 0.16 8.37 0.88
N ILE A 195 0.92 8.13 -0.17
CA ILE A 195 2.31 8.57 -0.30
C ILE A 195 2.35 9.75 -1.24
N ARG A 196 2.72 10.93 -0.76
CA ARG A 196 2.73 12.19 -1.54
C ARG A 196 1.42 12.41 -2.30
N SER A 197 0.31 11.99 -1.70
CA SER A 197 -1.01 11.99 -2.33
C SER A 197 -2.02 12.76 -1.47
N ARG A 198 -3.03 13.35 -2.10
CA ARG A 198 -4.04 14.18 -1.42
C ARG A 198 -5.44 13.96 -1.97
N PHE A 199 -6.45 14.10 -1.11
CA PHE A 199 -7.85 14.06 -1.53
C PHE A 199 -8.30 15.33 -2.23
N ALA A 200 -9.34 15.22 -3.05
CA ALA A 200 -10.02 16.35 -3.67
C ALA A 200 -10.66 17.28 -2.62
N LEU A 201 -10.71 18.56 -2.97
CA LEU A 201 -11.48 19.58 -2.26
C LEU A 201 -12.96 19.40 -2.57
N HIS A 202 -13.64 18.45 -1.94
CA HIS A 202 -15.09 18.31 -2.12
C HIS A 202 -15.86 19.25 -1.19
N PRO A 203 -17.02 19.79 -1.66
CA PRO A 203 -17.96 20.46 -0.79
C PRO A 203 -18.40 19.53 0.33
N ARG A 204 -18.74 20.12 1.48
CA ARG A 204 -19.08 19.42 2.72
C ARG A 204 -20.03 18.24 2.40
N PRO A 205 -19.65 16.99 2.73
CA PRO A 205 -20.51 15.85 2.45
C PRO A 205 -21.87 16.05 3.10
N SER A 206 -22.93 15.66 2.40
CA SER A 206 -24.23 15.44 3.01
C SER A 206 -24.04 14.48 4.18
N GLU A 207 -24.66 14.78 5.33
CA GLU A 207 -24.49 14.12 6.63
C GLU A 207 -24.96 12.64 6.64
N SER A 208 -24.44 11.81 5.75
CA SER A 208 -24.57 10.36 5.87
C SER A 208 -23.77 9.92 7.09
N SER A 209 -24.29 8.99 7.89
CA SER A 209 -23.83 8.65 9.24
C SER A 209 -23.10 7.31 9.36
N SER A 210 -22.71 6.66 8.26
CA SER A 210 -21.94 5.40 8.32
C SER A 210 -20.60 5.52 9.06
N LEU A 211 -20.26 4.53 9.87
CA LEU A 211 -18.93 4.47 10.50
C LEU A 211 -17.88 4.22 9.40
N LEU A 212 -16.81 5.01 9.39
CA LEU A 212 -15.65 4.72 8.56
C LEU A 212 -14.66 3.91 9.38
N SER A 213 -14.52 2.64 9.03
CA SER A 213 -13.53 1.73 9.64
C SER A 213 -12.36 1.53 8.69
N LEU A 214 -11.17 1.86 9.15
CA LEU A 214 -9.91 1.61 8.48
C LEU A 214 -9.07 0.68 9.34
N ASN A 215 -8.58 -0.41 8.74
CA ASN A 215 -7.70 -1.34 9.44
C ASN A 215 -6.33 -0.68 9.65
N SER A 216 -5.77 -0.13 8.58
CA SER A 216 -4.51 0.60 8.65
C SER A 216 -4.55 1.87 7.81
N VAL A 217 -3.80 2.87 8.24
CA VAL A 217 -3.63 4.13 7.53
C VAL A 217 -2.16 4.49 7.53
N TRP A 218 -1.58 4.66 6.33
CA TRP A 218 -0.26 5.23 6.14
C TRP A 218 -0.36 6.54 5.37
N VAL A 219 0.13 7.63 5.98
CA VAL A 219 0.24 8.94 5.34
C VAL A 219 1.72 9.37 5.28
N ASP A 220 2.23 9.59 4.08
CA ASP A 220 3.55 10.19 3.84
C ASP A 220 3.37 11.50 3.06
N ARG A 221 3.70 12.63 3.70
CA ARG A 221 3.37 14.01 3.30
C ARG A 221 1.86 14.34 3.38
N TYR A 222 1.58 15.65 3.36
CA TYR A 222 0.21 16.21 3.37
C TYR A 222 -0.65 15.73 4.54
N MET A 223 -0.04 15.49 5.71
CA MET A 223 -0.75 14.99 6.88
C MET A 223 -1.83 15.96 7.36
N ARG A 224 -1.57 17.27 7.27
CA ARG A 224 -2.60 18.28 7.56
C ARG A 224 -3.81 18.17 6.65
N ASP A 225 -3.59 18.06 5.33
CA ASP A 225 -4.68 17.90 4.37
C ASP A 225 -5.46 16.63 4.68
N PHE A 226 -4.77 15.52 4.94
CA PHE A 226 -5.41 14.28 5.36
C PHE A 226 -6.33 14.48 6.56
N VAL A 227 -5.80 15.04 7.66
CA VAL A 227 -6.57 15.26 8.90
C VAL A 227 -7.71 16.22 8.67
N ASP A 228 -7.48 17.36 8.04
CA ASP A 228 -8.52 18.36 7.80
C ASP A 228 -9.66 17.82 6.93
N ARG A 229 -9.37 16.91 6.00
CA ARG A 229 -10.40 16.22 5.21
C ARG A 229 -11.09 15.16 6.05
N PHE A 230 -10.35 14.23 6.66
CA PHE A 230 -10.94 13.12 7.43
C PHE A 230 -11.79 13.61 8.60
N CYS A 231 -11.31 14.57 9.39
CA CYS A 231 -12.05 15.15 10.51
C CYS A 231 -13.35 15.83 10.07
N ARG A 232 -13.42 16.38 8.86
CA ARG A 232 -14.64 17.01 8.33
C ARG A 232 -15.69 15.98 7.91
N TYR A 233 -15.27 14.80 7.47
CA TYR A 233 -16.17 13.79 6.93
C TYR A 233 -16.86 12.95 8.00
N ARG A 234 -16.21 12.68 9.14
CA ARG A 234 -16.74 11.74 10.14
C ARG A 234 -16.31 12.13 11.54
N ARG A 235 -17.25 12.14 12.49
CA ARG A 235 -16.95 12.24 13.93
C ARG A 235 -16.45 10.92 14.53
N ASN A 236 -16.75 9.80 13.88
CA ASN A 236 -16.47 8.45 14.37
C ASN A 236 -15.57 7.71 13.37
N LEU A 237 -14.29 8.08 13.35
CA LEU A 237 -13.27 7.40 12.56
C LEU A 237 -12.65 6.29 13.41
N HIS A 238 -12.71 5.06 12.93
CA HIS A 238 -12.05 3.92 13.56
C HIS A 238 -10.78 3.58 12.78
N VAL A 239 -9.60 3.72 13.40
CA VAL A 239 -8.31 3.33 12.82
C VAL A 239 -7.54 2.49 13.83
N GLU A 240 -7.19 1.25 13.46
CA GLU A 240 -6.42 0.35 14.35
C GLU A 240 -4.92 0.61 14.23
N HIS A 241 -4.40 0.72 13.02
CA HIS A 241 -2.98 0.88 12.77
C HIS A 241 -2.70 2.21 12.07
N PHE A 242 -1.95 3.11 12.72
CA PHE A 242 -1.63 4.41 12.14
C PHE A 242 -0.14 4.59 11.92
N LYS A 243 0.23 4.94 10.69
CA LYS A 243 1.59 5.23 10.27
C LYS A 243 1.68 6.61 9.62
N ALA A 244 2.62 7.44 10.06
CA ALA A 244 2.78 8.79 9.52
C ALA A 244 4.24 9.22 9.35
N ALA A 245 4.53 9.92 8.27
CA ALA A 245 5.76 10.69 8.12
C ALA A 245 5.53 12.16 8.52
N ILE A 246 6.31 12.67 9.48
CA ILE A 246 6.25 14.03 10.00
C ILE A 246 7.39 14.82 9.37
N SER A 247 7.04 15.80 8.53
CA SER A 247 8.03 16.62 7.82
C SER A 247 8.31 17.95 8.51
N ASP A 248 7.33 18.49 9.22
CA ASP A 248 7.39 19.79 9.87
C ASP A 248 6.51 19.85 11.13
N ARG A 249 6.52 21.00 11.81
CA ARG A 249 5.73 21.24 13.03
C ARG A 249 4.22 21.16 12.79
N GLN A 250 3.75 21.51 11.60
CA GLN A 250 2.33 21.52 11.27
C GLN A 250 1.82 20.09 11.01
N ASP A 251 2.64 19.23 10.39
CA ASP A 251 2.39 17.78 10.30
C ASP A 251 2.33 17.16 11.70
N ALA A 252 3.26 17.50 12.60
CA ALA A 252 3.26 16.99 13.98
C ALA A 252 1.97 17.36 14.72
N ALA A 253 1.50 18.60 14.57
CA ALA A 253 0.24 19.04 15.16
C ALA A 253 -0.97 18.29 14.57
N ALA A 254 -0.96 18.03 13.26
CA ALA A 254 -2.00 17.25 12.59
C ALA A 254 -2.01 15.78 13.07
N VAL A 255 -0.84 15.13 13.13
CA VAL A 255 -0.66 13.78 13.70
C VAL A 255 -1.23 13.72 15.11
N TRP A 256 -0.86 14.67 15.96
CA TRP A 256 -1.35 14.71 17.34
C TRP A 256 -2.88 14.83 17.40
N LYS A 257 -3.46 15.76 16.63
CA LYS A 257 -4.91 15.92 16.54
C LYS A 257 -5.61 14.64 16.09
N PHE A 258 -5.03 13.93 15.12
CA PHE A 258 -5.56 12.65 14.64
C PHE A 258 -5.54 11.57 15.72
N ILE A 259 -4.39 11.39 16.39
CA ILE A 259 -4.23 10.42 17.49
C ILE A 259 -5.28 10.67 18.58
N GLN A 260 -5.50 11.94 18.97
CA GLN A 260 -6.50 12.26 19.99
C GLN A 260 -7.92 11.87 19.59
N GLN A 261 -8.24 11.89 18.30
CA GLN A 261 -9.55 11.48 17.78
C GLN A 261 -9.71 9.96 17.65
N THR A 262 -8.62 9.23 17.39
CA THR A 262 -8.66 7.77 17.19
C THR A 262 -8.17 6.97 18.39
N LYS A 263 -7.81 7.63 19.49
CA LYS A 263 -7.16 7.03 20.68
C LYS A 263 -7.86 5.80 21.26
N GLU A 264 -9.19 5.70 21.12
CA GLU A 264 -9.98 4.59 21.68
C GLU A 264 -9.89 3.32 20.83
N CYS A 265 -9.55 3.47 19.54
CA CYS A 265 -9.49 2.38 18.56
C CYS A 265 -8.06 2.07 18.12
N LEU A 266 -7.12 2.97 18.39
CA LEU A 266 -5.74 2.86 17.94
C LEU A 266 -4.99 1.74 18.68
N VAL A 267 -4.57 0.73 17.93
CA VAL A 267 -3.80 -0.44 18.39
C VAL A 267 -2.31 -0.23 18.20
N SER A 268 -1.86 0.34 17.08
CA SER A 268 -0.44 0.61 16.83
C SER A 268 -0.17 1.97 16.20
N LEU A 269 0.99 2.54 16.53
CA LEU A 269 1.44 3.84 16.05
C LEU A 269 2.90 3.79 15.59
N ASP A 270 3.11 4.07 14.30
CA ASP A 270 4.43 4.17 13.69
C ASP A 270 4.69 5.59 13.17
N LEU A 271 5.61 6.31 13.81
CA LEU A 271 5.96 7.68 13.42
C LEU A 271 7.37 7.74 12.82
N PHE A 272 7.46 8.34 11.63
CA PHE A 272 8.70 8.55 10.91
C PHE A 272 8.99 10.04 10.88
N LEU A 273 10.12 10.46 11.43
CA LEU A 273 10.59 11.83 11.25
C LEU A 273 11.20 11.92 9.84
N GLY A 274 10.51 12.62 8.95
CA GLY A 274 11.04 12.96 7.65
C GLY A 274 12.33 13.76 7.83
N ARG A 275 13.29 13.58 6.93
CA ARG A 275 14.45 14.47 6.88
C ARG A 275 13.91 15.88 6.62
N ILE A 276 13.87 16.71 7.66
CA ILE A 276 13.78 18.15 7.49
C ILE A 276 14.99 18.45 6.60
N PRO A 277 14.81 18.91 5.35
CA PRO A 277 15.95 19.39 4.61
C PRO A 277 16.60 20.41 5.54
N VAL A 278 17.86 20.19 5.90
CA VAL A 278 18.66 21.20 6.58
C VAL A 278 18.67 22.34 5.57
N GLN A 279 17.65 23.22 5.64
CA GLN A 279 17.72 24.54 5.06
C GLN A 279 19.06 25.01 5.52
N THR A 280 19.94 25.26 4.56
CA THR A 280 21.30 25.75 4.75
C THR A 280 21.25 26.76 5.88
N TRP A 281 21.54 26.27 7.07
CA TRP A 281 21.63 27.08 8.26
C TRP A 281 22.86 27.89 7.93
N ASP A 282 22.66 29.18 7.67
CA ASP A 282 23.75 30.05 7.27
C ASP A 282 24.87 29.89 8.32
N PRO A 283 25.99 29.24 7.96
CA PRO A 283 27.02 28.88 8.92
C PRO A 283 27.76 30.10 9.47
N HIS A 284 27.50 31.29 8.92
CA HIS A 284 27.97 32.55 9.48
C HIS A 284 27.35 32.89 10.85
N SER A 285 26.42 32.09 11.36
CA SER A 285 25.80 32.29 12.68
C SER A 285 26.20 31.31 13.80
N ALA A 286 26.96 30.24 13.54
CA ALA A 286 27.77 29.51 14.54
C ALA A 286 28.39 28.24 13.96
N SER A 287 29.66 28.01 14.30
CA SER A 287 30.50 26.90 13.87
C SER A 287 30.28 25.59 14.63
N LEU A 288 30.57 24.48 13.91
CA LEU A 288 30.95 23.11 14.33
C LEU A 288 29.90 21.97 14.29
N SER A 289 29.90 21.30 13.13
CA SER A 289 30.39 19.92 12.93
C SER A 289 29.44 18.69 12.92
N THR A 290 29.80 17.81 11.99
CA THR A 290 29.48 16.37 11.80
C THR A 290 28.09 15.97 11.27
N SER A 291 28.06 15.68 9.96
CA SER A 291 26.94 15.08 9.25
C SER A 291 27.02 13.54 9.29
N GLY A 292 26.09 12.92 10.00
CA GLY A 292 25.71 11.51 9.84
C GLY A 292 24.22 11.39 10.12
N SER A 293 23.39 11.17 9.09
CA SER A 293 21.93 11.14 9.24
C SER A 293 21.37 9.72 9.09
N PHE A 294 20.92 9.14 10.21
CA PHE A 294 20.11 7.92 10.25
C PHE A 294 18.63 8.31 10.47
N PRO A 295 17.66 7.64 9.81
CA PRO A 295 16.26 7.80 10.18
C PRO A 295 16.01 7.26 11.59
N ILE A 296 15.42 8.09 12.46
CA ILE A 296 14.92 7.69 13.78
C ILE A 296 13.52 7.11 13.56
N CYS A 297 13.39 5.79 13.69
CA CYS A 297 12.11 5.09 13.69
C CYS A 297 11.74 4.85 15.16
N ALA A 298 10.71 5.53 15.66
CA ALA A 298 10.17 5.29 16.99
C ALA A 298 8.84 4.54 16.84
N VAL A 299 8.81 3.29 17.32
CA VAL A 299 7.60 2.46 17.38
C VAL A 299 7.06 2.57 18.80
N TYR A 300 5.81 3.05 18.95
CA TYR A 300 5.16 3.17 20.25
C TYR A 300 3.98 2.19 20.32
N ASP A 301 3.98 1.33 21.35
CA ASP A 301 2.86 0.44 21.68
C ASP A 301 1.90 1.19 22.63
N TYR A 302 0.71 1.53 22.15
CA TYR A 302 -0.25 2.37 22.87
C TYR A 302 -1.17 1.49 23.72
N ASN A 303 -0.70 1.03 24.88
CA ASN A 303 -1.56 0.35 25.86
C ASN A 303 -1.04 0.40 27.31
N SER A 304 -0.87 1.62 27.84
CA SER A 304 -0.67 1.84 29.27
C SER A 304 -1.45 3.07 29.74
N ASN A 305 -2.28 2.91 30.78
CA ASN A 305 -2.94 3.98 31.54
C ASN A 305 -1.91 4.86 32.25
N VAL A 306 -1.15 5.66 31.50
CA VAL A 306 -0.25 6.67 32.04
C VAL A 306 -0.59 8.01 31.39
N HIS A 307 -1.18 8.90 32.18
CA HIS A 307 -1.35 10.30 31.83
C HIS A 307 0.04 10.94 31.67
N TYR A 308 0.47 11.22 30.45
CA TYR A 308 1.58 12.14 30.18
C TYR A 308 1.03 13.46 29.66
N PRO A 309 1.15 14.57 30.41
CA PRO A 309 0.89 15.89 29.87
C PRO A 309 2.12 16.34 29.07
N MET A 310 1.97 16.43 27.74
CA MET A 310 2.54 17.43 26.82
C MET A 310 4.06 17.78 26.83
N LEU A 311 4.95 17.17 27.62
CA LEU A 311 6.31 17.69 27.83
C LEU A 311 7.49 16.88 27.26
N SER A 312 7.29 15.67 26.71
CA SER A 312 8.41 14.89 26.13
C SER A 312 8.50 14.98 24.60
N PHE A 313 7.54 15.61 23.92
CA PHE A 313 7.55 15.74 22.44
C PHE A 313 8.47 16.86 21.91
N LEU A 314 8.99 17.73 22.79
CA LEU A 314 9.93 18.81 22.45
C LEU A 314 11.35 18.60 23.01
N ALA A 315 11.57 17.60 23.88
CA ALA A 315 12.90 17.37 24.47
C ALA A 315 13.83 16.51 23.59
N ILE A 316 13.33 15.87 22.52
CA ILE A 316 14.12 14.95 21.69
C ILE A 316 14.91 15.67 20.58
N THR A 317 14.82 17.01 20.49
CA THR A 317 15.70 17.78 19.59
C THR A 317 16.99 18.28 20.24
N SER A 318 17.31 17.85 21.47
CA SER A 318 18.56 18.21 22.13
C SER A 318 19.06 17.08 23.02
N PHE A 319 20.23 16.52 22.66
CA PHE A 319 21.01 15.45 23.31
C PHE A 319 20.67 14.00 22.92
N GLY A 320 21.72 13.31 22.46
CA GLY A 320 21.66 12.02 21.79
C GLY A 320 21.66 10.77 22.69
N TYR A 321 21.54 9.63 21.98
CA TYR A 321 21.50 8.22 22.43
C TYR A 321 20.09 7.66 22.78
N PRO A 322 19.92 6.31 22.83
CA PRO A 322 19.53 5.46 21.71
C PRO A 322 18.07 4.92 21.83
N ILE A 323 17.47 4.58 20.70
CA ILE A 323 16.10 4.01 20.62
C ILE A 323 16.14 2.51 20.97
N GLN A 324 15.43 2.11 22.03
CA GLN A 324 15.14 0.70 22.32
C GLN A 324 13.82 0.27 21.66
N ARG A 325 13.88 -0.87 20.96
CA ARG A 325 12.72 -1.55 20.37
C ARG A 325 12.02 -2.37 21.46
N ILE A 326 10.81 -1.97 21.85
CA ILE A 326 9.98 -2.75 22.80
C ILE A 326 8.90 -3.47 21.98
N ASN A 327 9.05 -4.78 21.83
CA ASN A 327 7.96 -5.65 21.38
C ASN A 327 7.28 -6.26 22.62
N ARG A 328 6.00 -5.95 22.88
CA ARG A 328 5.19 -6.75 23.81
C ARG A 328 4.20 -7.60 23.02
N ARG A 329 4.31 -8.92 23.17
CA ARG A 329 3.23 -9.86 22.87
C ARG A 329 2.12 -9.64 23.90
N LYS A 330 0.88 -9.43 23.45
CA LYS A 330 -0.30 -9.65 24.30
C LYS A 330 -0.23 -11.09 24.82
N SER A 331 -0.02 -11.29 26.11
CA SER A 331 -0.24 -12.61 26.73
C SER A 331 -1.74 -12.87 26.72
N SER A 332 -2.21 -13.72 25.82
CA SER A 332 -3.54 -14.32 25.98
C SER A 332 -3.50 -15.12 27.27
N SER A 333 -4.32 -14.73 28.24
CA SER A 333 -4.56 -15.55 29.43
C SER A 333 -5.24 -16.84 28.97
N PHE A 334 -4.46 -17.93 28.90
CA PHE A 334 -4.96 -19.27 28.70
C PHE A 334 -5.76 -19.65 29.95
N LYS A 335 -7.10 -19.59 29.89
CA LYS A 335 -7.95 -20.19 30.92
C LYS A 335 -7.97 -21.70 30.68
N SER A 336 -7.30 -22.44 31.55
CA SER A 336 -7.39 -23.90 31.65
C SER A 336 -8.84 -24.30 31.97
N PRO A 337 -9.47 -25.24 31.25
CA PRO A 337 -10.78 -25.76 31.61
C PRO A 337 -10.64 -27.16 32.23
N TYR A 338 -9.94 -27.33 33.37
CA TYR A 338 -10.02 -28.56 34.16
C TYR A 338 -9.72 -28.32 35.65
N THR A 339 -10.79 -28.26 36.45
CA THR A 339 -10.94 -28.53 37.90
C THR A 339 -12.42 -28.21 38.20
N HIS A 340 -13.33 -29.07 38.64
CA HIS A 340 -13.32 -30.39 39.27
C HIS A 340 -14.51 -31.21 38.74
#